data_AF-A0A0D6R5Z7-F1
#
_entry.id   AF-A0A0D6R5Z7-F1
#
_cell.length_a   1.000
_cell.length_b   1.000
_cell.length_c   1.000
_cell.angle_alpha   90.00
_cell.angle_beta   90.00
_cell.angle_gamma   90.00
#
_symmetry.space_group_name_H-M   'P 1'
#
loop_
_entity.id
_entity.type
_entity.pdbx_description
1 polymer ?
#
loop_
_entity_poly.entity_id
_entity_poly.type
_entity_poly.pdbx_seq_one_letter_code
_entity_poly.pdbx_strand_id
1 'polypeptide(L)'
;MASPMGGAANPISTTAAGQSTSLQRLYHVEKRIVHALELAGGVMEELANAAGPRMEAIDKQCREFMQSVKDVQVTLREEIKNMCEYRPFENCDYVSRTTAEINCKKLDCVIGQMDDMEATIEQYNSSEIMLEDGII
;
A
#
# COMPACT_ATOMS: atom_id res chain seq x y z
N MET A 1 14.63 22.75 33.11
CA MET A 1 14.06 23.20 31.82
C MET A 1 13.97 21.99 30.92
N ALA A 2 12.78 21.41 30.77
CA ALA A 2 12.53 20.22 29.98
C ALA A 2 12.03 20.65 28.59
N SER A 3 12.74 20.26 27.54
CA SER A 3 12.28 20.40 26.16
C SER A 3 11.44 19.18 25.80
N PRO A 4 10.18 19.32 25.34
CA PRO A 4 9.39 18.19 24.93
C PRO A 4 9.84 17.72 23.53
N MET A 5 10.03 16.41 23.40
CA MET A 5 10.26 15.76 22.11
C MET A 5 9.03 15.94 21.23
N GLY A 6 9.20 16.68 20.12
CA GLY A 6 8.19 16.83 19.08
C GLY A 6 8.05 15.57 18.25
N GLY A 7 7.32 14.58 18.78
CA GLY A 7 6.75 13.49 17.99
C GLY A 7 5.56 14.00 17.20
N ALA A 8 5.80 14.64 16.06
CA ALA A 8 4.76 14.88 15.07
C ALA A 8 4.56 13.59 14.26
N ALA A 9 3.68 12.71 14.77
CA ALA A 9 3.06 11.68 13.96
C ALA A 9 2.38 12.40 12.79
N ASN A 10 3.00 12.36 11.61
CA ASN A 10 2.43 12.96 10.41
C ASN A 10 1.17 12.15 10.09
N PRO A 11 -0.02 12.76 10.08
CA PRO A 11 -1.22 12.04 9.71
C PRO A 11 -1.05 11.59 8.27
N ILE A 12 -1.30 10.30 8.03
CA ILE A 12 -1.55 9.76 6.70
C ILE A 12 -2.47 10.75 6.00
N SER A 13 -1.97 11.40 4.95
CA SER A 13 -2.79 12.11 3.99
C SER A 13 -3.63 11.09 3.25
N THR A 14 -4.65 10.57 3.94
CA THR A 14 -5.82 10.00 3.29
C THR A 14 -6.44 11.17 2.54
N THR A 15 -6.18 11.25 1.23
CA THR A 15 -6.95 12.10 0.32
C THR A 15 -8.37 11.53 0.25
N ALA A 16 -9.15 11.80 1.30
CA ALA A 16 -10.57 11.52 1.39
C ALA A 16 -11.33 12.65 0.71
N ALA A 17 -11.40 12.61 -0.63
CA ALA A 17 -12.43 13.32 -1.39
C ALA A 17 -12.63 12.66 -2.76
N GLY A 18 -13.60 11.74 -2.84
CA GLY A 18 -14.24 11.34 -4.11
C GLY A 18 -13.62 10.21 -4.93
N GLN A 19 -12.47 9.65 -4.54
CA GLN A 19 -11.82 8.59 -5.33
C GLN A 19 -12.38 7.21 -4.95
N SER A 20 -13.14 6.60 -5.86
CA SER A 20 -13.39 5.15 -5.81
C SER A 20 -12.06 4.40 -5.71
N THR A 21 -11.99 3.29 -4.99
CA THR A 21 -10.74 2.50 -4.95
C THR A 21 -10.45 1.90 -6.34
N SER A 22 -9.18 1.62 -6.64
CA SER A 22 -8.79 0.95 -7.91
C SER A 22 -9.64 -0.31 -8.16
N LEU A 23 -9.81 -1.14 -7.12
CA LEU A 23 -10.66 -2.33 -7.18
C LEU A 23 -12.14 -2.01 -7.48
N GLN A 24 -12.68 -0.92 -6.92
CA GLN A 24 -14.06 -0.52 -7.21
C GLN A 24 -14.23 -0.06 -8.67
N ARG A 25 -13.24 0.63 -9.24
CA ARG A 25 -13.24 1.00 -10.67
C ARG A 25 -13.17 -0.24 -11.57
N LEU A 26 -12.31 -1.20 -11.24
CA LEU A 26 -12.20 -2.47 -11.97
C LEU A 26 -13.47 -3.33 -11.88
N TYR A 27 -14.13 -3.35 -10.72
CA TYR A 27 -15.43 -4.01 -10.57
C TYR A 27 -16.52 -3.37 -11.44
N HIS A 28 -16.49 -2.04 -11.59
CA HIS A 28 -17.39 -1.35 -12.52
C HIS A 28 -17.09 -1.70 -13.98
N VAL A 29 -15.81 -1.85 -14.34
CA VAL A 29 -15.40 -2.34 -15.66
C VAL A 29 -15.97 -3.74 -15.94
N GLU A 30 -15.88 -4.66 -14.97
CA GLU A 30 -16.46 -6.01 -15.11
C GLU A 30 -17.95 -5.95 -15.43
N LYS A 31 -18.73 -5.16 -14.68
CA LYS A 31 -20.17 -4.98 -14.96
C LYS A 31 -20.43 -4.43 -16.35
N ARG A 32 -19.61 -3.49 -16.83
CA ARG A 32 -19.76 -2.92 -18.16
C ARG A 32 -19.43 -3.91 -19.28
N ILE A 33 -18.47 -4.81 -19.06
CA ILE A 33 -18.18 -5.89 -20.00
C ILE A 33 -19.37 -6.84 -20.10
N VAL A 34 -19.95 -7.24 -18.97
CA VAL A 34 -21.18 -8.06 -18.96
C VAL A 34 -22.30 -7.36 -19.72
N HIS A 35 -22.52 -6.08 -19.45
CA HIS A 35 -23.56 -5.30 -20.14
C HIS A 35 -23.31 -5.17 -21.66
N ALA A 36 -22.05 -5.00 -22.08
CA ALA A 36 -21.73 -4.99 -23.51
C ALA A 36 -22.07 -6.34 -24.19
N LEU A 37 -21.87 -7.47 -23.50
CA LEU A 37 -22.25 -8.78 -24.01
C LEU A 37 -23.78 -8.93 -24.09
N GLU A 38 -24.53 -8.41 -23.11
CA GLU A 38 -25.99 -8.37 -23.16
C GLU A 38 -26.50 -7.57 -24.36
N LEU A 39 -25.91 -6.41 -24.64
CA LEU A 39 -26.26 -5.58 -25.79
C LEU A 39 -25.99 -6.31 -27.11
N ALA A 40 -24.85 -6.99 -27.23
CA ALA A 40 -24.52 -7.79 -28.41
C ALA A 40 -25.50 -8.96 -28.59
N GLY A 41 -25.86 -9.66 -27.52
CA GLY A 41 -26.89 -10.71 -27.52
C GLY A 41 -28.25 -10.16 -27.96
N GLY A 42 -28.64 -9.00 -27.46
CA GLY A 42 -29.88 -8.33 -27.85
C GLY A 42 -29.93 -7.96 -29.34
N VAL A 43 -28.81 -7.54 -29.92
CA VAL A 43 -28.72 -7.32 -31.39
C VAL A 43 -28.92 -8.63 -32.14
N MET A 44 -28.31 -9.72 -31.66
CA MET A 44 -28.49 -11.05 -32.28
C MET A 44 -29.95 -11.52 -32.21
N GLU A 45 -30.64 -11.31 -31.09
CA GLU A 45 -32.06 -11.61 -30.94
C GLU A 45 -32.92 -10.78 -31.89
N GLU A 46 -32.64 -9.47 -32.01
CA GLU A 46 -33.39 -8.59 -32.90
C GLU A 46 -33.19 -8.98 -34.38
N LEU A 47 -31.98 -9.39 -34.76
CA LEU A 47 -31.67 -9.91 -36.10
C LEU A 47 -32.35 -11.26 -36.39
N ALA A 48 -32.58 -12.08 -35.37
CA ALA A 48 -33.27 -13.37 -35.50
C ALA A 48 -34.80 -13.26 -35.47
N ASN A 49 -35.35 -12.05 -35.29
CA ASN A 49 -36.78 -11.82 -35.16
C ASN A 49 -37.55 -12.24 -36.42
N ALA A 50 -38.55 -13.11 -36.26
CA ALA A 50 -39.38 -13.64 -37.35
C ALA A 50 -40.21 -12.56 -38.08
N ALA A 51 -40.53 -11.45 -37.40
CA ALA A 51 -41.21 -10.30 -38.01
C ALA A 51 -40.25 -9.36 -38.78
N GLY A 52 -38.96 -9.70 -38.80
CA GLY A 52 -37.89 -8.87 -39.32
C GLY A 52 -37.28 -7.95 -38.24
N PRO A 53 -36.01 -7.55 -38.43
CA PRO A 53 -35.27 -6.77 -37.46
C PRO A 53 -35.74 -5.32 -37.36
N ARG A 54 -35.96 -4.82 -36.13
CA ARG A 54 -36.22 -3.40 -35.88
C ARG A 54 -34.91 -2.62 -35.89
N MET A 55 -34.64 -1.93 -36.99
CA MET A 55 -33.41 -1.18 -37.17
C MET A 55 -33.15 -0.14 -36.08
N GLU A 56 -34.18 0.53 -35.56
CA GLU A 56 -34.02 1.50 -34.46
C GLU A 56 -33.49 0.86 -33.16
N ALA A 57 -33.94 -0.36 -32.85
CA ALA A 57 -33.49 -1.10 -31.67
C ALA A 57 -32.04 -1.54 -31.83
N ILE A 58 -31.68 -2.08 -33.00
CA ILE A 58 -30.31 -2.47 -33.34
C ILE A 58 -29.38 -1.27 -33.26
N ASP A 59 -29.75 -0.16 -33.88
CA ASP A 59 -28.93 1.04 -33.93
C ASP A 59 -28.71 1.66 -32.53
N LYS A 60 -29.74 1.63 -31.68
CA LYS A 60 -29.61 1.99 -30.26
C LYS A 60 -28.65 1.06 -29.52
N GLN A 61 -28.84 -0.26 -29.62
CA GLN A 61 -27.99 -1.23 -28.91
C GLN A 61 -26.53 -1.18 -29.38
N CYS A 62 -26.29 -1.00 -30.69
CA CYS A 62 -24.96 -0.82 -31.25
C CYS A 62 -24.27 0.44 -30.72
N ARG A 63 -24.99 1.56 -30.60
CA ARG A 63 -24.44 2.78 -29.97
C ARG A 63 -24.08 2.57 -28.51
N GLU A 64 -24.99 1.97 -27.74
CA GLU A 64 -24.76 1.68 -26.32
C GLU A 64 -23.60 0.70 -26.12
N PHE A 65 -23.46 -0.28 -27.01
CA PHE A 65 -22.34 -1.22 -27.02
C PHE A 65 -21.02 -0.49 -27.23
N MET A 66 -20.94 0.34 -28.27
CA MET A 66 -19.74 1.11 -28.58
C MET A 66 -19.36 2.06 -27.44
N GLN A 67 -20.35 2.67 -26.78
CA GLN A 67 -20.12 3.52 -25.62
C GLN A 67 -19.59 2.72 -24.43
N SER A 68 -20.16 1.54 -24.13
CA SER A 68 -19.67 0.66 -23.07
C SER A 68 -18.21 0.23 -23.32
N VAL A 69 -17.88 -0.16 -24.56
CA VAL A 69 -16.51 -0.54 -24.94
C VAL A 69 -15.53 0.63 -24.76
N LYS A 70 -15.93 1.84 -25.20
CA LYS A 70 -15.10 3.03 -25.05
C LYS A 70 -14.83 3.35 -23.58
N ASP A 71 -15.84 3.26 -22.73
CA ASP A 71 -15.69 3.56 -21.32
C ASP A 71 -14.82 2.54 -20.60
N VAL A 72 -15.00 1.23 -20.91
CA VAL A 72 -14.12 0.16 -20.43
C VAL A 72 -12.66 0.46 -20.81
N GLN A 73 -12.41 0.81 -22.06
CA GLN A 73 -11.07 1.13 -22.54
C GLN A 73 -10.46 2.32 -21.79
N VAL A 74 -11.23 3.40 -21.58
CA VAL A 74 -10.74 4.60 -20.86
C VAL A 74 -10.37 4.24 -19.43
N THR A 75 -11.25 3.58 -18.68
CA THR A 75 -10.98 3.22 -17.28
C THR A 75 -9.78 2.27 -17.17
N LEU A 76 -9.68 1.24 -18.01
CA LEU A 76 -8.54 0.33 -17.97
C LEU A 76 -7.22 1.02 -18.31
N ARG A 77 -7.22 1.96 -19.26
CA ARG A 77 -6.03 2.76 -19.59
C ARG A 77 -5.57 3.60 -18.40
N GLU A 78 -6.51 4.24 -17.70
CA GLU A 78 -6.21 5.00 -16.49
C GLU A 78 -5.68 4.10 -15.38
N GLU A 79 -6.27 2.93 -15.15
CA GLU A 79 -5.78 1.99 -14.13
C GLU A 79 -4.39 1.45 -14.44
N ILE A 80 -4.09 1.13 -15.71
CA ILE A 80 -2.74 0.72 -16.12
C ILE A 80 -1.74 1.86 -15.85
N LYS A 81 -2.10 3.10 -16.22
CA LYS A 81 -1.26 4.27 -15.95
C LYS A 81 -1.03 4.44 -14.46
N ASN A 82 -2.09 4.38 -13.65
CA ASN A 82 -2.03 4.50 -12.19
C ASN A 82 -1.15 3.41 -11.57
N MET A 83 -1.23 2.17 -12.04
CA MET A 83 -0.38 1.06 -11.58
C MET A 83 1.09 1.23 -11.96
N CYS A 84 1.38 1.82 -13.13
CA CYS A 84 2.75 2.14 -13.54
C CYS A 84 3.33 3.33 -12.76
N GLU A 85 2.48 4.28 -12.35
CA GLU A 85 2.86 5.41 -11.48
C GLU A 85 2.92 5.01 -10.00
N TYR A 86 2.22 3.93 -9.61
CA TYR A 86 2.27 3.37 -8.28
C TYR A 86 3.67 2.80 -8.00
N ARG A 87 4.45 3.53 -7.21
CA ARG A 87 5.73 3.08 -6.67
C ARG A 87 5.56 2.63 -5.21
N PRO A 88 5.19 1.36 -4.96
CA PRO A 88 4.86 0.87 -3.61
C PRO A 88 5.98 1.05 -2.59
N PHE A 89 7.24 1.09 -3.05
CA PHE A 89 8.41 1.21 -2.17
C PHE A 89 8.93 2.64 -2.01
N GLU A 90 8.48 3.59 -2.83
CA GLU A 90 8.99 4.97 -2.80
C GLU A 90 8.53 5.71 -1.54
N ASN A 91 7.37 5.34 -0.99
CA ASN A 91 6.83 5.85 0.28
C ASN A 91 6.78 4.78 1.38
N CYS A 92 7.46 3.65 1.21
CA CYS A 92 7.44 2.59 2.21
C CYS A 92 8.44 2.88 3.33
N ASP A 93 7.98 2.86 4.58
CA ASP A 93 8.81 3.03 5.77
C ASP A 93 9.64 1.80 6.13
N TYR A 94 9.54 0.70 5.35
CA TYR A 94 10.22 -0.56 5.59
C TYR A 94 11.73 -0.41 5.78
N VAL A 95 12.39 0.37 4.91
CA VAL A 95 13.85 0.58 4.99
C VAL A 95 14.20 1.35 6.27
N SER A 96 13.44 2.39 6.59
CA SER A 96 13.62 3.19 7.80
C SER A 96 13.40 2.34 9.06
N ARG A 97 12.35 1.51 9.08
CA ARG A 97 12.04 0.61 10.21
C ARG A 97 13.11 -0.45 10.39
N THR A 98 13.52 -1.13 9.32
CA THR A 98 14.58 -2.14 9.36
C THR A 98 15.91 -1.53 9.85
N THR A 99 16.22 -0.31 9.41
CA THR A 99 17.42 0.41 9.86
C THR A 99 17.35 0.76 11.34
N ALA A 100 16.19 1.22 11.82
CA ALA A 100 15.97 1.50 13.23
C ALA A 100 16.12 0.24 14.10
N GLU A 101 15.53 -0.89 13.69
CA GLU A 101 15.68 -2.19 14.37
C GLU A 101 17.15 -2.63 14.46
N ILE A 102 17.92 -2.48 13.38
CA ILE A 102 19.35 -2.78 13.38
C ILE A 102 20.11 -1.85 14.34
N ASN A 103 19.77 -0.56 14.35
CA ASN A 103 20.42 0.41 15.23
C ASN A 103 20.12 0.14 16.71
N CYS A 104 18.89 -0.27 17.07
CA CYS A 104 18.57 -0.72 18.42
C CYS A 104 19.46 -1.90 18.85
N LYS A 105 19.61 -2.93 18.00
CA LYS A 105 20.49 -4.07 18.30
C LYS A 105 21.96 -3.67 18.48
N LYS A 106 22.43 -2.67 17.72
CA LYS A 106 23.78 -2.13 17.91
C LYS A 106 23.92 -1.42 19.26
N LEU A 107 22.90 -0.68 19.69
CA LEU A 107 22.89 -0.03 21.00
C LEU A 107 22.90 -1.06 22.13
N ASP A 108 22.12 -2.14 22.02
CA ASP A 108 22.13 -3.23 23.01
C ASP A 108 23.53 -3.84 23.17
N CYS A 109 24.28 -3.99 22.07
CA CYS A 109 25.66 -4.44 22.11
C CYS A 109 26.60 -3.46 22.85
N VAL A 110 26.45 -2.15 22.59
CA VAL A 110 27.23 -1.13 23.29
C VAL A 110 26.91 -1.11 24.79
N ILE A 111 25.63 -1.23 25.15
CA ILE A 111 25.21 -1.32 26.56
C ILE A 111 25.87 -2.52 27.23
N GLY A 112 25.81 -3.72 26.63
CA GLY A 112 26.46 -4.90 27.20
C GLY A 112 27.98 -4.73 27.38
N GLN A 113 28.66 -4.06 26.45
CA GLN A 113 30.08 -3.72 26.61
C GLN A 113 30.34 -2.74 27.76
N MET A 114 29.44 -1.79 28.00
CA MET A 114 29.54 -0.86 29.13
C MET A 114 29.33 -1.59 30.46
N ASP A 115 28.35 -2.49 30.54
CA ASP A 115 28.09 -3.31 31.72
C ASP A 115 29.31 -4.20 32.06
N ASP A 116 29.95 -4.79 31.05
CA ASP A 116 31.18 -5.57 31.22
C ASP A 116 32.34 -4.70 31.75
N MET A 117 32.46 -3.46 31.25
CA MET A 117 33.45 -2.50 31.73
C MET A 117 33.18 -2.08 33.18
N GLU A 118 31.92 -1.82 33.54
CA GLU A 118 31.51 -1.49 34.91
C GLU A 118 31.86 -2.63 35.87
N ALA A 119 31.47 -3.87 35.53
CA ALA A 119 31.80 -5.05 36.32
C ALA A 119 33.32 -5.25 36.49
N THR A 120 34.10 -4.96 35.44
CA THR A 120 35.56 -5.02 35.50
C THR A 120 36.10 -4.00 36.51
N ILE A 121 35.61 -2.75 36.48
CA ILE A 121 36.01 -1.69 37.41
C ILE A 121 35.64 -2.07 38.85
N GLU A 122 34.43 -2.58 39.09
CA GLU A 122 33.99 -3.02 40.41
C GLU A 122 34.85 -4.15 41.00
N GLN A 123 35.27 -5.10 40.15
CA GLN A 123 36.19 -6.17 40.56
C GLN A 123 37.57 -5.64 40.97
N TYR A 124 38.12 -4.67 40.23
CA TYR A 124 39.38 -4.02 40.60
C TYR A 124 39.27 -3.30 41.95
N ASN A 125 38.23 -2.49 42.14
CA ASN A 125 38.01 -1.76 43.39
C ASN A 125 37.82 -2.71 44.59
N SER A 126 37.09 -3.81 44.39
CA SER A 126 36.89 -4.83 45.43
C SER A 126 38.18 -5.58 45.78
N SER A 127 39.05 -5.81 44.79
CA SER A 127 40.35 -6.47 45.00
C SER A 127 41.36 -5.55 45.68
N GLU A 128 41.30 -4.24 45.43
CA GLU A 128 42.13 -3.23 46.08
C GLU A 128 41.81 -3.09 47.58
N ILE A 129 40.51 -3.12 47.94
CA ILE A 129 40.06 -3.14 49.35
C ILE A 129 40.57 -4.39 50.09
N MET A 130 40.58 -5.55 49.43
CA MET A 130 41.10 -6.80 50.02
C MET A 130 42.62 -6.79 50.24
N LEU A 131 43.36 -5.96 49.50
CA LEU A 131 44.80 -5.74 49.70
C LEU A 131 45.07 -4.73 50.82
N GLU A 132 44.22 -3.72 51.02
CA GLU A 132 44.36 -2.75 52.12
C GLU A 132 43.93 -3.31 53.49
N ASP A 133 42.95 -4.23 53.54
CA ASP A 133 42.45 -4.82 54.79
C ASP A 133 43.29 -6.02 55.32
N GLY A 134 44.39 -6.39 54.65
CA GLY A 134 45.38 -7.33 55.19
C GLY A 134 44.88 -8.76 55.48
N ILE A 135 44.10 -9.34 54.56
CA ILE A 135 43.64 -10.75 54.65
C ILE A 135 44.42 -11.69 53.71
N ILE A 136 45.64 -11.30 53.31
CA ILE A 136 46.69 -12.24 52.86
C ILE A 136 48.01 -11.87 53.53
#